data_AF-A0A6G2DDW2-F1
#
_entry.id   AF-A0A6G2DDW2-F1
#
_cell.length_a   1.000
_cell.length_b   1.000
_cell.length_c   1.000
_cell.angle_alpha   90.00
_cell.angle_beta   90.00
_cell.angle_gamma   90.00
#
_symmetry.space_group_name_H-M   'P 1'
#
loop_
_entity.id
_entity.type
_entity.pdbx_description
1 polymer ?
#
loop_
_entity_poly.entity_id
_entity_poly.type
_entity_poly.pdbx_seq_one_letter_code
_entity_poly.pdbx_strand_id
1 'polypeptide(L)' 'MKNYGEAFRYFRKLNGYSLEYAAADSISKSQLSRFERGENEISLSTFFELLSNINV' A
#
# COMPACT_ATOMS: atom_id res chain seq x y z
N MET A 1 8.05 -6.95 -10.49
CA MET A 1 6.78 -6.34 -10.07
C MET A 1 5.75 -6.68 -11.13
N LYS A 2 4.64 -7.29 -10.74
CA LYS A 2 3.56 -7.73 -11.64
C LYS A 2 2.31 -6.86 -11.56
N ASN A 3 2.14 -6.11 -10.47
CA ASN A 3 1.04 -5.17 -10.26
C ASN A 3 1.47 -4.00 -9.36
N TYR A 4 0.63 -2.97 -9.27
CA TYR A 4 0.88 -1.79 -8.45
C TYR A 4 0.99 -2.10 -6.96
N GLY A 5 0.31 -3.15 -6.46
CA GLY A 5 0.42 -3.60 -5.07
C GLY A 5 1.81 -4.12 -4.72
N GLU A 6 2.42 -4.93 -5.59
CA GLU A 6 3.79 -5.41 -5.41
C GLU A 6 4.80 -4.24 -5.44
N ALA A 7 4.59 -3.27 -6.32
CA ALA A 7 5.43 -2.07 -6.41
C ALA A 7 5.32 -1.24 -5.12
N PHE A 8 4.10 -1.00 -4.64
CA PHE A 8 3.86 -0.33 -3.37
C PHE A 8 4.54 -1.04 -2.20
N ARG A 9 4.37 -2.36 -2.10
CA ARG A 9 5.00 -3.21 -1.07
C ARG A 9 6.51 -3.06 -1.07
N TYR A 10 7.13 -2.99 -2.25
CA TYR A 10 8.56 -2.79 -2.39
C TYR A 10 9.00 -1.46 -1.75
N PHE A 11 8.39 -0.33 -2.13
CA PHE A 11 8.72 0.98 -1.57
C PHE A 11 8.45 1.06 -0.07
N ARG A 12 7.29 0.57 0.38
CA ARG A 12 6.92 0.56 1.81
C ARG A 12 7.96 -0.17 2.65
N LYS A 13 8.40 -1.35 2.21
CA LYS A 13 9.42 -2.13 2.91
C LYS A 13 10.81 -1.51 2.82
N LEU A 14 11.17 -0.96 1.67
CA LEU A 14 12.44 -0.28 1.46
C LEU A 14 12.62 0.88 2.45
N ASN A 15 11.54 1.63 2.71
CA ASN A 15 11.52 2.75 3.64
C ASN A 15 11.19 2.35 5.10
N GLY A 16 11.06 1.05 5.39
CA GLY A 16 10.83 0.55 6.76
C GLY A 16 9.44 0.80 7.35
N TYR A 17 8.45 1.17 6.53
CA TYR A 17 7.09 1.45 7.00
C TYR A 17 6.31 0.15 7.28
N SER A 18 5.62 0.10 8.43
CA SER A 18 4.72 -0.99 8.76
C SER A 18 3.43 -0.92 7.91
N LEU A 19 2.69 -2.03 7.83
CA LEU A 19 1.36 -2.00 7.22
C LEU A 19 0.40 -1.06 7.96
N GLU A 20 0.50 -0.98 9.29
CA GLU A 20 -0.35 -0.10 10.11
C GLU A 20 -0.11 1.37 9.74
N TYR A 21 1.17 1.76 9.64
CA TYR A 21 1.55 3.12 9.33
C TYR A 21 1.17 3.52 7.90
N ALA A 22 1.44 2.64 6.93
CA ALA A 22 1.12 2.92 5.53
C ALA A 22 -0.39 2.94 5.25
N ALA A 23 -1.15 2.11 5.97
CA ALA A 23 -2.62 2.07 5.84
C ALA A 23 -3.28 3.31 6.46
N ALA A 24 -2.79 3.76 7.62
CA ALA A 24 -3.33 4.88 8.38
C ALA A 24 -4.87 4.85 8.39
N ASP A 25 -5.51 5.96 8.00
CA ASP A 25 -6.96 6.07 7.89
C ASP A 25 -7.49 5.82 6.46
N SER A 26 -6.60 5.54 5.49
CA SER A 26 -6.98 5.34 4.08
C SER A 26 -7.73 4.03 3.86
N ILE A 27 -7.25 2.93 4.43
CA ILE A 27 -7.86 1.59 4.34
C ILE A 27 -7.49 0.74 5.55
N SER A 28 -8.19 -0.38 5.73
CA SER A 28 -7.78 -1.38 6.72
C SER A 28 -6.44 -2.05 6.36
N LYS A 29 -5.66 -2.41 7.38
CA LYS A 29 -4.43 -3.19 7.25
C LYS A 29 -4.60 -4.47 6.42
N SER A 30 -5.72 -5.17 6.58
CA SER A 30 -6.01 -6.42 5.86
C SER A 30 -6.28 -6.17 4.38
N GLN A 31 -6.96 -5.07 4.04
CA GLN A 31 -7.15 -4.64 2.66
C GLN A 31 -5.82 -4.25 2.01
N LEU A 32 -4.97 -3.47 2.70
CA LEU A 32 -3.62 -3.14 2.21
C LEU A 32 -2.80 -4.41 1.96
N SER A 33 -2.81 -5.37 2.90
CA SER A 33 -2.10 -6.64 2.75
C SER A 33 -2.57 -7.48 1.56
N ARG A 34 -3.88 -7.49 1.25
CA ARG A 34 -4.41 -8.17 0.06
C ARG A 34 -4.01 -7.45 -1.23
N PHE A 35 -4.08 -6.12 -1.24
CA PHE A 35 -3.62 -5.30 -2.37
C PHE A 35 -2.14 -5.56 -2.68
N GLU A 36 -1.27 -5.51 -1.66
CA GLU A 36 0.16 -5.78 -1.81
C GLU A 36 0.52 -7.19 -2.30
N ARG A 37 -0.42 -8.14 -2.19
CA ARG A 37 -0.29 -9.52 -2.69
C ARG A 37 -1.01 -9.74 -4.02
N GLY A 38 -1.62 -8.71 -4.59
CA GLY A 38 -2.38 -8.80 -5.85
C GLY A 38 -3.72 -9.52 -5.72
N GLU A 39 -4.23 -9.69 -4.49
CA GLU A 39 -5.50 -10.40 -4.23
C GLU A 39 -6.72 -9.48 -4.27
N ASN A 40 -6.50 -8.16 -4.27
CA ASN A 40 -7.56 -7.17 -4.37
C ASN A 40 -7.03 -5.92 -5.08
N GLU A 41 -7.90 -5.22 -5.79
CA GLU A 41 -7.63 -3.87 -6.28
C GLU A 41 -8.07 -2.83 -5.26
N ILE A 42 -7.57 -1.61 -5.44
CA ILE A 42 -8.01 -0.43 -4.69
C ILE A 42 -8.31 0.70 -5.68
N SER A 43 -9.08 1.68 -5.23
CA SER A 43 -9.30 2.88 -6.04
C SER A 43 -7.98 3.63 -6.28
N LEU A 44 -7.93 4.39 -7.37
CA LEU A 44 -6.76 5.22 -7.68
C LEU A 44 -6.53 6.32 -6.63
N SER A 45 -7.60 6.88 -6.05
CA SER A 45 -7.49 7.86 -4.95
C SER A 45 -6.84 7.24 -3.72
N THR A 46 -7.29 6.06 -3.30
CA THR A 46 -6.66 5.32 -2.19
C THR A 46 -5.19 5.02 -2.49
N PHE A 47 -4.84 4.67 -3.72
CA PHE A 47 -3.45 4.40 -4.09
C PHE A 47 -2.55 5.62 -3.88
N PHE A 48 -3.00 6.83 -4.25
CA PHE A 48 -2.23 8.05 -4.01
C PHE A 48 -2.13 8.41 -2.52
N GLU A 49 -3.17 8.20 -1.74
CA GLU A 49 -3.10 8.40 -0.29
C GLU A 49 -2.06 7.46 0.35
N LEU A 50 -2.05 6.19 -0.06
CA LEU A 50 -1.06 5.22 0.41
C LEU A 50 0.37 5.63 0.07
N LEU A 51 0.62 6.15 -1.14
CA LEU A 51 1.94 6.67 -1.54
C LEU A 51 2.35 7.87 -0.68
N SER A 52 1.43 8.80 -0.44
CA SER A 52 1.64 9.93 0.46
C SER A 52 2.00 9.47 1.88
N ASN A 53 1.35 8.43 2.40
CA ASN A 53 1.64 7.89 3.74
C ASN A 53 3.07 7.34 3.86
N ILE A 54 3.71 6.96 2.75
CA ILE A 54 5.08 6.43 2.73
C ILE A 54 6.11 7.37 2.08
N ASN A 55 5.75 8.64 1.88
CA ASN A 55 6.58 9.69 1.29
C ASN A 55 7.14 9.34 -0.11
N VAL A 56 6.27 8.85 -0.99
CA VAL A 56 6.57 8.57 -2.42
C VAL A 56 5.70 9.45 -3.32
#